data_AF-A0A370LRJ7-F1
#
_entry.id   AF-A0A370LRJ7-F1
#
_cell.length_a   1.000
_cell.length_b   1.000
_cell.length_c   1.000
_cell.angle_alpha   90.00
_cell.angle_beta   90.00
_cell.angle_gamma   90.00
#
_symmetry.space_group_name_H-M   'P 1'
#
loop_
_entity.id
_entity.type
_entity.pdbx_description
1 polymer ?
#
loop_
_entity_poly.entity_id
_entity_poly.type
_entity_poly.pdbx_seq_one_letter_code
_entity_poly.pdbx_strand_id
1 'polypeptide(L)'
;MKKLIRKNFRESVFQRDGYRCKTCHCPGKDRQGNEEWEKYHSIEPEAILDAHHITDRSEFPNQGYVTSNGISLCEKCHIKAEKYHISSGQSWEDGFHPNDLYKMINSSKEKAIQDDSNY
;
A
#
# COMPACT_ATOMS: atom_id res chain seq x y z
N MET A 1 6.46 -0.08 -20.25
CA MET A 1 5.44 0.87 -19.76
C MET A 1 4.74 0.38 -18.49
N LYS A 2 3.87 -0.66 -18.52
CA LYS A 2 3.16 -1.17 -17.31
C LYS A 2 4.08 -1.62 -16.15
N LYS A 3 5.21 -2.26 -16.45
CA LYS A 3 6.20 -2.67 -15.43
C LYS A 3 6.76 -1.46 -14.66
N LEU A 4 6.96 -0.34 -15.35
CA LEU A 4 7.49 0.90 -14.75
C LEU A 4 6.44 1.55 -13.84
N ILE A 5 5.17 1.62 -14.28
CA ILE A 5 4.07 2.16 -13.46
C ILE A 5 3.94 1.38 -12.14
N ARG A 6 3.93 0.04 -12.21
CA ARG A 6 3.86 -0.83 -11.02
C ARG A 6 5.06 -0.67 -10.09
N LYS A 7 6.26 -0.47 -10.67
CA LYS A 7 7.48 -0.20 -9.92
C LYS A 7 7.38 1.14 -9.19
N ASN A 8 7.06 2.21 -9.91
CA ASN A 8 6.93 3.57 -9.35
C ASN A 8 5.85 3.63 -8.25
N PHE A 9 4.69 3.00 -8.48
CA PHE A 9 3.65 2.87 -7.47
C PHE A 9 4.20 2.24 -6.19
N ARG A 10 4.80 1.05 -6.30
CA ARG A 10 5.33 0.31 -5.17
C ARG A 10 6.41 1.10 -4.41
N GLU A 11 7.38 1.67 -5.13
CA GLU A 11 8.46 2.46 -4.53
C GLU A 11 7.92 3.71 -3.83
N SER A 12 6.99 4.43 -4.45
CA SER A 12 6.39 5.63 -3.84
C SER A 12 5.62 5.32 -2.54
N VAL A 13 4.96 4.15 -2.48
CA VAL A 13 4.23 3.69 -1.29
C VAL A 13 5.20 3.37 -0.16
N PHE A 14 6.27 2.61 -0.44
CA PHE A 14 7.27 2.27 0.57
C PHE A 14 8.05 3.50 1.07
N GLN A 15 8.43 4.41 0.17
CA GLN A 15 9.12 5.65 0.54
C GLN A 15 8.24 6.54 1.42
N ARG A 16 6.97 6.78 1.04
CA ARG A 16 6.01 7.55 1.88
C ARG A 16 5.87 6.95 3.27
N ASP A 17 5.81 5.62 3.35
CA ASP A 17 5.59 4.91 4.61
C ASP A 17 6.88 4.66 5.42
N GLY A 18 8.02 5.16 4.94
CA GLY A 18 9.31 5.02 5.59
C GLY A 18 9.75 3.56 5.71
N TYR A 19 9.42 2.73 4.71
CA TYR A 19 9.68 1.29 4.70
C TYR A 19 9.17 0.58 5.96
N ARG A 20 7.96 0.95 6.42
CA ARG A 20 7.27 0.30 7.54
C ARG A 20 5.89 -0.17 7.14
N CYS A 21 5.45 -1.25 7.77
CA CYS A 21 4.04 -1.60 7.74
C CYS A 21 3.22 -0.46 8.39
N LYS A 22 2.22 0.08 7.70
CA LYS A 22 1.43 1.21 8.23
C LYS A 22 0.45 0.85 9.34
N THR A 23 0.22 -0.44 9.56
CA THR A 23 -0.70 -0.93 10.59
C THR A 23 0.05 -1.35 11.86
N CYS A 24 1.07 -2.22 11.77
CA CYS A 24 1.83 -2.69 12.93
C CYS A 24 3.19 -2.01 13.13
N HIS A 25 3.60 -1.13 12.21
CA HIS A 25 4.84 -0.34 12.27
C HIS A 25 6.16 -1.13 12.25
N CYS A 26 6.11 -2.46 12.03
CA CYS A 26 7.32 -3.25 11.85
C CYS A 26 8.13 -2.69 10.67
N PRO A 27 9.46 -2.55 10.82
CA PRO A 27 10.33 -2.19 9.71
C PRO A 27 10.30 -3.33 8.67
N GLY A 28 10.46 -2.99 7.40
CA GLY A 28 10.43 -3.96 6.32
C GLY A 28 11.23 -3.53 5.10
N LYS A 29 11.37 -4.44 4.13
CA LYS A 29 12.06 -4.20 2.86
C LYS A 29 11.21 -4.62 1.66
N ASP A 30 11.43 -3.97 0.52
CA ASP A 30 10.80 -4.34 -0.75
C ASP A 30 11.40 -5.66 -1.27
N ARG A 31 10.57 -6.67 -1.52
CA ARG A 31 11.00 -7.95 -2.12
C ARG A 31 11.68 -7.76 -3.48
N GLN A 32 11.25 -6.76 -4.24
CA GLN A 32 11.62 -6.53 -5.65
C GLN A 32 12.47 -5.27 -5.81
N GLY A 33 12.77 -4.58 -4.72
CA GLY A 33 13.49 -3.32 -4.70
C GLY A 33 14.97 -3.52 -4.40
N ASN A 34 15.68 -2.40 -4.33
CA ASN A 34 17.06 -2.35 -3.85
C ASN A 34 17.10 -2.14 -2.32
N GLU A 35 18.28 -1.85 -1.80
CA GLU A 35 18.55 -1.56 -0.38
C GLU A 35 18.11 -0.15 0.06
N GLU A 36 17.15 0.49 -0.64
CA GLU A 36 16.70 1.84 -0.25
C GLU A 36 16.09 1.91 1.17
N TRP A 37 15.66 0.76 1.72
CA TRP A 37 15.24 0.63 3.11
C TRP A 37 16.33 1.03 4.13
N GLU A 38 17.62 0.95 3.77
CA GLU A 38 18.75 1.32 4.63
C GLU A 38 18.76 2.80 5.01
N LYS A 39 18.11 3.66 4.21
CA LYS A 39 17.92 5.08 4.55
C LYS A 39 17.00 5.28 5.76
N TYR A 40 16.16 4.29 6.07
CA TYR A 40 15.09 4.37 7.06
C TYR A 40 15.36 3.52 8.31
N HIS A 41 16.14 2.43 8.17
CA HIS A 41 16.42 1.50 9.26
C HIS A 41 17.92 1.18 9.32
N SER A 42 18.49 1.22 10.53
CA SER A 42 19.90 0.87 10.76
C SER A 42 20.15 -0.63 10.94
N ILE A 43 19.08 -1.43 10.99
CA ILE A 43 19.12 -2.88 11.17
C ILE A 43 18.31 -3.49 10.04
N GLU A 44 18.82 -4.57 9.46
CA GLU A 44 18.14 -5.29 8.39
C GLU A 44 16.77 -5.80 8.89
N PRO A 45 15.67 -5.42 8.22
CA PRO A 45 14.35 -5.84 8.64
C PRO A 45 14.05 -7.27 8.17
N GLU A 46 13.45 -8.05 9.07
CA GLU A 46 12.97 -9.40 8.75
C GLU A 46 11.72 -9.39 7.85
N ALA A 47 10.88 -8.36 7.98
CA ALA A 47 9.61 -8.32 7.26
C ALA A 47 9.80 -7.90 5.80
N ILE A 48 9.13 -8.63 4.91
CA ILE A 48 8.95 -8.21 3.52
C ILE A 48 7.66 -7.39 3.43
N LEU A 49 7.73 -6.25 2.75
CA LEU A 49 6.59 -5.38 2.51
C LEU A 49 6.01 -5.60 1.11
N ASP A 50 4.70 -5.47 1.03
CA ASP A 50 3.94 -5.38 -0.20
C ASP A 50 3.15 -4.07 -0.22
N ALA A 51 3.08 -3.45 -1.40
CA ALA A 51 2.22 -2.30 -1.65
C ALA A 51 0.81 -2.79 -1.98
N HIS A 52 -0.07 -2.69 -1.00
CA HIS A 52 -1.46 -3.09 -1.12
C HIS A 52 -2.29 -1.96 -1.73
N HIS A 53 -3.20 -2.28 -2.66
CA HIS A 53 -4.20 -1.31 -3.12
C HIS A 53 -5.35 -1.27 -2.12
N ILE A 54 -5.65 -0.09 -1.57
CA ILE A 54 -6.69 0.09 -0.56
C ILE A 54 -8.09 -0.10 -1.18
N THR A 55 -8.31 0.44 -2.38
CA THR A 55 -9.48 0.19 -3.21
C THR A 55 -9.08 -0.58 -4.47
N ASP A 56 -9.94 -1.49 -4.91
CA ASP A 56 -9.66 -2.30 -6.09
C ASP A 56 -9.40 -1.41 -7.31
N ARG A 57 -8.30 -1.69 -8.00
CA ARG A 57 -7.83 -0.96 -9.19
C ARG A 57 -8.86 -0.88 -10.31
N SER A 58 -9.78 -1.84 -10.42
CA SER A 58 -10.84 -1.83 -11.43
C SER A 58 -11.88 -0.73 -11.20
N GLU A 59 -11.94 -0.15 -10.00
CA GLU A 59 -12.80 0.98 -9.67
C GLU A 59 -12.22 2.33 -10.12
N PHE A 60 -11.00 2.34 -10.66
CA PHE A 60 -10.27 3.54 -11.09
C PHE A 60 -10.15 3.63 -12.61
N PRO A 61 -10.27 4.82 -13.22
CA PRO A 61 -10.16 5.00 -14.67
C PRO A 61 -8.79 4.58 -15.23
N ASN A 62 -7.70 4.85 -14.51
CA ASN A 62 -6.32 4.57 -14.91
C ASN A 62 -5.67 3.43 -14.10
N GLN A 63 -6.48 2.55 -13.51
CA GLN A 63 -6.09 1.37 -12.73
C GLN A 63 -5.46 1.65 -11.35
N GLY A 64 -5.57 2.86 -10.82
CA GLY A 64 -5.37 3.13 -9.38
C GLY A 64 -3.95 2.95 -8.87
N TYR A 65 -2.94 2.98 -9.75
CA TYR A 65 -1.51 2.87 -9.39
C TYR A 65 -0.93 4.20 -8.86
N VAL A 66 -1.70 4.88 -8.01
CA VAL A 66 -1.33 6.14 -7.39
C VAL A 66 -0.99 5.92 -5.93
N THR A 67 0.00 6.66 -5.42
CA THR A 67 0.47 6.52 -4.03
C THR A 67 -0.67 6.68 -3.02
N SER A 68 -1.65 7.53 -3.30
CA SER A 68 -2.84 7.77 -2.47
C SER A 68 -3.80 6.58 -2.37
N ASN A 69 -3.70 5.58 -3.24
CA ASN A 69 -4.43 4.31 -3.17
C ASN A 69 -3.56 3.16 -2.63
N GLY A 70 -2.26 3.38 -2.40
CA GLY A 70 -1.33 2.35 -1.97
C GLY A 70 -0.98 2.45 -0.50
N ILE A 71 -0.86 1.33 0.20
CA ILE A 71 -0.39 1.25 1.59
C ILE A 71 0.65 0.14 1.78
N SER A 72 1.72 0.43 2.52
CA SER A 72 2.76 -0.56 2.84
C SER A 72 2.28 -1.48 3.95
N LEU A 73 2.23 -2.78 3.67
CA LEU A 73 1.85 -3.80 4.65
C LEU A 73 2.87 -4.94 4.66
N CYS A 74 3.16 -5.47 5.86
CA CYS A 74 3.82 -6.77 5.96
C CYS A 74 2.82 -7.88 5.67
N GLU A 75 3.30 -9.09 5.38
CA GLU A 75 2.47 -10.25 5.00
C GLU A 75 1.24 -10.46 5.90
N LYS A 76 1.42 -10.48 7.22
CA LYS A 76 0.32 -10.70 8.18
C LYS A 76 -0.77 -9.64 8.07
N CYS A 77 -0.39 -8.38 7.90
CA CYS A 77 -1.33 -7.27 7.79
C CYS A 77 -1.92 -7.17 6.38
N HIS A 78 -1.17 -7.58 5.35
CA HIS A 78 -1.66 -7.66 3.99
C HIS A 78 -2.82 -8.66 3.89
N ILE A 79 -2.70 -9.84 4.50
CA ILE A 79 -3.79 -10.85 4.52
C ILE A 79 -5.06 -10.28 5.18
N LYS A 80 -4.93 -9.50 6.26
CA LYS A 80 -6.06 -8.87 6.93
C LYS A 80 -6.75 -7.81 6.06
N ALA A 81 -5.98 -7.00 5.34
CA ALA A 81 -6.52 -6.03 4.39
C ALA A 81 -7.21 -6.72 3.20
N GLU A 82 -6.59 -7.79 2.68
CA GLU A 82 -7.10 -8.58 1.56
C GLU A 82 -8.48 -9.20 1.83
N LYS A 83 -8.80 -9.46 3.10
CA LYS A 83 -10.10 -10.01 3.53
C LYS A 83 -11.29 -9.20 3.00
N TYR A 84 -11.16 -7.87 2.94
CA TYR A 84 -12.20 -7.00 2.38
C TYR A 84 -12.44 -7.30 0.89
N HIS A 85 -11.38 -7.43 0.10
CA HIS A 85 -11.47 -7.66 -1.35
C HIS A 85 -12.02 -9.05 -1.66
N ILE A 86 -11.49 -10.11 -1.04
CA ILE A 86 -11.93 -11.49 -1.30
C ILE A 86 -13.37 -11.76 -0.85
N SER A 87 -13.88 -10.97 0.10
CA SER A 87 -15.26 -11.04 0.57
C SER A 87 -16.20 -10.08 -0.17
N SER A 88 -15.71 -9.37 -1.19
CA SER A 88 -16.50 -8.36 -1.93
C SER A 88 -17.11 -7.30 -0.99
N GLY A 89 -16.33 -6.85 -0.02
CA GLY A 89 -16.72 -5.83 0.96
C GLY A 89 -17.62 -6.31 2.10
N GLN A 90 -17.85 -7.62 2.24
CA GLN A 90 -18.74 -8.17 3.27
C GLN A 90 -18.04 -8.41 4.62
N SER A 91 -16.71 -8.51 4.65
CA SER A 91 -15.96 -8.82 5.86
C SER A 91 -14.60 -8.13 5.90
N TRP A 92 -14.24 -7.61 7.06
CA TRP A 92 -12.91 -7.07 7.36
C TRP A 92 -12.54 -7.42 8.80
N GLU A 93 -11.26 -7.23 9.16
CA GLU A 93 -10.86 -7.18 10.56
C GLU A 93 -10.90 -5.74 11.08
N ASP A 94 -11.07 -5.57 12.39
CA ASP A 94 -11.12 -4.25 13.01
C ASP A 94 -9.88 -3.41 12.64
N GLY A 95 -10.12 -2.21 12.10
CA GLY A 95 -9.08 -1.30 11.62
C GLY A 95 -8.52 -1.61 10.21
N PHE A 96 -9.04 -2.64 9.53
CA PHE A 96 -8.64 -3.02 8.16
C PHE A 96 -9.71 -2.73 7.10
N HIS A 97 -10.78 -2.01 7.45
CA HIS A 97 -11.69 -1.48 6.43
C HIS A 97 -10.93 -0.45 5.56
N PRO A 98 -11.19 -0.36 4.23
CA PRO A 98 -10.49 0.58 3.35
C PRO A 98 -10.43 2.02 3.87
N ASN A 99 -11.52 2.53 4.44
CA ASN A 99 -11.55 3.86 5.05
C ASN A 99 -10.53 4.04 6.18
N ASP A 100 -10.26 3.00 6.97
CA ASP A 100 -9.28 3.07 8.06
C ASP A 100 -7.87 3.06 7.49
N LEU A 101 -7.60 2.23 6.48
CA LEU A 101 -6.32 2.20 5.78
C LEU A 101 -6.00 3.54 5.10
N TYR A 102 -7.00 4.16 4.46
CA TYR A 102 -6.85 5.50 3.88
C TYR A 102 -6.49 6.56 4.92
N LYS A 103 -7.12 6.54 6.10
CA LYS A 103 -6.79 7.47 7.19
C LYS A 103 -5.33 7.33 7.65
N MET A 104 -4.80 6.10 7.72
CA MET A 104 -3.41 5.84 8.15
C MET A 104 -2.35 6.49 7.26
N ILE A 105 -2.71 6.76 6.00
CA ILE A 105 -1.84 7.37 4.99
C ILE A 105 -2.25 8.81 4.63
N ASN A 106 -3.16 9.40 5.42
CA ASN A 106 -3.71 10.74 5.19
C ASN A 106 -4.28 10.92 3.77
N SER A 107 -5.10 9.96 3.34
CA SER A 107 -5.72 9.93 2.01
C SER A 107 -7.22 9.59 2.11
N SER A 108 -7.89 9.49 0.96
CA SER A 108 -9.26 8.96 0.82
C SER A 108 -9.44 8.35 -0.57
N LYS A 109 -10.55 7.63 -0.79
CA LYS A 109 -10.91 7.11 -2.11
C LYS A 109 -11.09 8.25 -3.12
N GLU A 110 -11.72 9.34 -2.73
CA GLU A 110 -11.95 10.52 -3.58
C GLU A 110 -10.62 11.14 -4.01
N LYS A 111 -9.68 11.32 -3.06
CA LYS A 111 -8.34 11.82 -3.39
C LYS A 111 -7.62 10.87 -4.35
N ALA A 112 -7.70 9.56 -4.08
CA ALA A 112 -7.08 8.56 -4.94
C ALA A 112 -7.63 8.59 -6.37
N ILE A 113 -8.96 8.72 -6.54
CA ILE A 113 -9.59 8.85 -7.87
C ILE A 113 -9.15 10.14 -8.56
N GLN A 114 -9.06 11.25 -7.82
CA GLN A 114 -8.59 12.52 -8.35
C GLN A 114 -7.13 12.45 -8.82
N ASP A 115 -6.25 11.85 -8.02
CA ASP A 115 -4.84 11.65 -8.37
C ASP A 115 -4.71 10.73 -9.60
N ASP A 116 -5.48 9.65 -9.66
CA ASP A 116 -5.47 8.67 -10.76
C ASP A 116 -5.95 9.31 -12.07
N SER A 117 -6.95 10.19 -12.00
CA SER A 117 -7.46 10.90 -13.19
C SER A 117 -6.49 11.95 -13.74
N ASN A 118 -5.54 12.41 -12.92
CA ASN A 118 -4.54 13.41 -13.30
C ASN A 118 -3.22 12.80 -13.81
N TYR A 119 -3.17 11.47 -13.92
CA TYR A 119 -1.97 10.70 -14.27
C TYR A 119 -1.80 10.48 -15.79
#